data_AF-A0A850RLT7-F1
#
_entry.id   AF-A0A850RLT7-F1
#
_cell.length_a   1.000
_cell.length_b   1.000
_cell.length_c   1.000
_cell.angle_alpha   90.00
_cell.angle_beta   90.00
_cell.angle_gamma   90.00
#
_symmetry.space_group_name_H-M   'P 1'
#
loop_
_entity.id
_entity.type
_entity.pdbx_description
1 polymer ?
#
loop_
_entity_poly.entity_id
_entity_poly.type
_entity_poly.pdbx_seq_one_letter_code
_entity_poly.pdbx_strand_id
1 'polypeptide(L)'
;VVYDQRILSFKGLEAASLLTLDGRLTIPMQMGAYQRTAFSRGHGQADLVLVNGQFYLLLVVETPQAPPMDPDGFIGIDLGIVNIATDSDGERHSGATVEAKRQRYQRLRQRLQACG
;
A
#
# COMPACT_ATOMS: atom_id res chain seq x y z
N VAL A 1 -1.98 18.63 -1.05
CA VAL A 1 -2.08 19.32 -2.37
C VAL A 1 -1.87 18.25 -3.43
N VAL A 2 -2.73 18.19 -4.43
CA VAL A 2 -2.64 17.22 -5.53
C VAL A 2 -1.64 17.74 -6.56
N TYR A 3 -0.60 16.96 -6.83
CA TYR A 3 0.41 17.24 -7.85
C TYR A 3 0.17 16.39 -9.09
N ASP A 4 0.26 17.04 -10.25
CA ASP A 4 0.24 16.40 -11.57
C ASP A 4 1.53 16.71 -12.35
N GLN A 5 1.66 16.13 -13.54
CA GLN A 5 2.85 16.24 -14.38
C GLN A 5 3.26 17.68 -14.77
N ARG A 6 2.36 18.67 -14.65
CA ARG A 6 2.65 20.08 -14.95
C ARG A 6 3.44 20.73 -13.83
N ILE A 7 3.14 20.37 -12.58
CA ILE A 7 3.71 20.98 -11.37
C ILE A 7 4.67 20.06 -10.62
N LEU A 8 4.81 18.82 -11.07
CA LEU A 8 5.76 17.82 -10.60
C LEU A 8 6.40 17.10 -11.78
N SER A 9 7.73 16.98 -11.78
CA SER A 9 8.45 16.09 -12.68
C SER A 9 9.61 15.41 -11.96
N PHE A 10 10.10 14.29 -12.45
CA PHE A 10 11.18 13.54 -11.80
C PHE A 10 12.51 13.65 -12.55
N LYS A 11 13.62 13.69 -11.81
CA LYS A 11 15.00 13.65 -12.33
C LYS A 11 15.60 12.29 -12.00
N GLY A 12 15.21 11.28 -12.77
CA GLY A 12 15.49 9.88 -12.45
C GLY A 12 14.86 9.45 -11.12
N LEU A 13 15.52 8.55 -10.40
CA LEU A 13 15.05 8.03 -9.11
C LEU A 13 15.43 8.89 -7.91
N GLU A 14 16.33 9.86 -8.12
CA GLU A 14 17.06 10.51 -7.02
C GLU A 14 16.48 11.88 -6.63
N ALA A 15 15.65 12.49 -7.47
CA ALA A 15 15.06 13.80 -7.15
C ALA A 15 13.71 14.05 -7.84
N ALA A 16 12.85 14.80 -7.16
CA ALA A 16 11.65 15.42 -7.72
C ALA A 16 11.88 16.91 -7.94
N SER A 17 11.33 17.42 -9.03
CA SER A 17 11.21 18.84 -9.30
C SER A 17 9.77 19.27 -9.06
N LEU A 18 9.55 20.11 -8.04
CA LEU A 18 8.24 20.59 -7.62
C LEU A 18 8.11 22.08 -7.88
N LEU A 19 6.96 22.50 -8.43
CA LEU A 19 6.61 23.91 -8.50
C LEU A 19 6.12 24.39 -7.13
N THR A 20 6.71 25.48 -6.65
CA THR A 20 6.35 26.17 -5.40
C THR A 20 5.98 27.62 -5.70
N LEU A 21 5.58 28.38 -4.68
CA LEU A 21 5.29 29.81 -4.82
C LEU A 21 6.55 30.61 -5.23
N ASP A 22 7.74 30.15 -4.84
CA ASP A 22 9.02 30.80 -5.13
C ASP A 22 9.71 30.22 -6.38
N GLY A 23 8.96 29.51 -7.22
CA GLY A 23 9.47 28.84 -8.42
C GLY A 23 9.76 27.36 -8.19
N ARG A 24 10.62 26.78 -9.03
CA ARG A 24 10.79 25.33 -9.10
C ARG A 24 11.95 24.87 -8.22
N LEU A 25 11.67 24.00 -7.26
CA LEU A 25 12.67 23.38 -6.40
C LEU A 25 13.01 21.98 -6.93
N THR A 26 14.29 21.61 -6.87
CA THR A 26 14.74 20.22 -7.07
C THR A 26 15.07 19.64 -5.70
N ILE A 27 14.32 18.63 -5.28
CA ILE A 27 14.38 18.04 -3.94
C ILE A 27 14.86 16.60 -4.06
N PRO A 28 15.94 16.21 -3.35
CA PRO A 28 16.38 14.82 -3.30
C PRO A 28 15.28 13.92 -2.75
N MET A 29 15.16 12.72 -3.33
CA MET A 29 14.21 11.70 -2.93
C MET A 29 14.93 10.47 -2.41
N GLN A 30 14.32 9.80 -1.44
CA GLN A 30 14.75 8.49 -1.00
C GLN A 30 13.68 7.47 -1.35
N MET A 31 14.09 6.41 -2.05
CA MET A 31 13.22 5.30 -2.43
C MET A 31 13.83 3.97 -1.93
N GLY A 32 12.98 3.13 -1.34
CA GLY A 32 13.32 1.74 -1.05
C GLY A 32 13.31 0.87 -2.32
N ALA A 33 13.74 -0.38 -2.18
CA ALA A 33 13.89 -1.30 -3.31
C ALA A 33 12.59 -1.49 -4.10
N TYR A 34 11.46 -1.71 -3.41
CA TYR A 34 10.15 -1.86 -4.03
C TYR A 34 9.74 -0.62 -4.83
N GLN A 35 9.91 0.57 -4.24
CA GLN A 35 9.56 1.82 -4.92
C GLN A 35 10.40 2.00 -6.18
N ARG A 36 11.72 1.73 -6.12
CA ARG A 36 12.62 1.82 -7.29
C ARG A 36 12.17 0.91 -8.43
N THR A 37 11.72 -0.31 -8.13
CA THR A 37 11.20 -1.24 -9.14
C THR A 37 9.86 -0.79 -9.72
N ALA A 38 8.94 -0.29 -8.88
CA ALA A 38 7.63 0.15 -9.33
C ALA A 38 7.66 1.51 -10.07
N PHE A 39 8.70 2.31 -9.83
CA PHE A 39 8.83 3.65 -10.39
C PHE A 39 9.06 3.67 -11.91
N SER A 40 9.49 2.57 -12.53
CA SER A 40 9.62 2.51 -13.99
C SER A 40 8.27 2.48 -14.73
N ARG A 41 7.16 2.34 -14.01
CA ARG A 41 5.80 2.24 -14.55
C ARG A 41 5.18 3.62 -14.75
N GLY A 42 4.09 3.70 -15.51
CA GLY A 42 3.33 4.94 -15.69
C GLY A 42 2.93 5.56 -14.34
N HIS A 43 2.93 6.90 -14.28
CA HIS A 43 2.63 7.65 -13.08
C HIS A 43 1.35 8.48 -13.27
N GLY A 44 0.43 8.31 -12.32
CA GLY A 44 -0.78 9.13 -12.24
C GLY A 44 -0.60 10.33 -11.33
N GLN A 45 -1.58 10.51 -10.45
CA GLN A 45 -1.59 11.55 -9.42
C GLN A 45 -0.46 11.35 -8.39
N ALA A 46 0.03 12.44 -7.82
CA ALA A 46 0.89 12.42 -6.66
C ALA A 46 0.35 13.33 -5.54
N ASP A 47 0.45 12.89 -4.29
CA ASP A 47 0.14 13.73 -3.13
C ASP A 47 1.41 14.01 -2.32
N LEU A 48 1.67 15.28 -2.02
CA LEU A 48 2.71 15.67 -1.09
C LEU A 48 2.12 15.79 0.31
N VAL A 49 2.64 15.02 1.26
CA VAL A 49 2.17 14.99 2.66
C VAL A 49 3.32 15.23 3.63
N LEU A 50 3.01 15.87 4.76
CA LEU A 50 3.95 16.10 5.87
C LEU A 50 3.55 15.21 7.04
N VAL A 51 4.42 14.26 7.41
CA VAL A 51 4.18 13.34 8.52
C VAL A 51 5.37 13.40 9.46
N ASN A 52 5.13 13.76 10.72
CA ASN A 52 6.17 13.88 11.76
C ASN A 52 7.38 14.74 11.34
N GLY A 53 7.14 15.85 10.63
CA GLY A 53 8.19 16.76 10.16
C GLY A 53 8.92 16.32 8.88
N GLN A 54 8.55 15.18 8.30
CA GLN A 54 9.14 14.67 7.06
C GLN A 54 8.14 14.72 5.90
N PHE A 55 8.61 15.18 4.74
CA PHE A 55 7.82 15.17 3.51
C PHE A 55 7.85 13.80 2.83
N TYR A 56 6.69 13.36 2.34
CA TYR A 56 6.52 12.16 1.54
C TYR A 56 5.74 12.49 0.27
N LEU A 57 6.14 11.87 -0.84
CA LEU A 57 5.42 11.91 -2.09
C LEU A 57 4.71 10.58 -2.31
N LEU A 58 3.39 10.58 -2.19
CA LEU A 58 2.54 9.41 -2.41
C LEU A 58 2.18 9.36 -3.89
N LEU A 59 2.87 8.50 -4.65
CA LEU A 59 2.73 8.42 -6.09
C LEU A 59 1.82 7.24 -6.48
N VAL A 60 0.81 7.51 -7.30
CA VAL A 60 0.04 6.46 -7.97
C VAL A 60 0.87 5.92 -9.12
N VAL A 61 1.18 4.62 -9.06
CA VAL A 61 1.90 3.90 -10.12
C VAL A 61 0.96 2.93 -10.80
N GLU A 62 1.01 2.89 -12.12
CA GLU A 62 0.28 1.89 -12.91
C GLU A 62 0.83 0.50 -12.60
N THR A 63 -0.04 -0.50 -12.53
CA THR A 63 0.36 -1.90 -12.41
C THR A 63 -0.19 -2.65 -13.61
N PRO A 64 0.66 -3.39 -14.35
CA PRO A 64 0.19 -4.11 -15.53
C PRO A 64 -0.88 -5.11 -15.12
N GLN A 65 -1.98 -5.12 -15.87
CA GLN A 65 -3.01 -6.13 -15.72
C GLN A 65 -2.45 -7.48 -16.19
N ALA A 66 -2.68 -8.54 -15.42
CA ALA A 66 -2.36 -9.88 -15.88
C ALA A 66 -3.19 -10.20 -17.15
N PRO A 67 -2.60 -10.87 -18.16
CA PRO A 67 -3.37 -11.27 -19.33
C PRO A 67 -4.50 -12.23 -18.91
N PRO A 68 -5.60 -12.28 -19.67
CA PRO A 68 -6.60 -13.32 -19.49
C PRO A 68 -5.94 -14.70 -19.57
N MET A 69 -6.38 -15.61 -18.72
CA MET A 69 -5.97 -17.01 -18.75
C MET A 69 -7.21 -17.91 -18.76
N ASP A 70 -7.12 -19.03 -19.48
CA ASP A 70 -8.10 -20.11 -19.36
C ASP A 70 -7.75 -20.93 -18.11
N PRO A 71 -8.65 -21.01 -17.12
CA PRO A 71 -8.37 -21.77 -15.91
C PRO A 71 -8.44 -23.27 -16.18
N ASP A 72 -7.42 -24.02 -15.74
CA ASP A 72 -7.41 -25.49 -15.80
C ASP A 72 -8.40 -26.14 -14.81
N GLY A 73 -8.94 -25.36 -13.86
CA GLY A 73 -9.87 -25.82 -12.85
C GLY A 73 -10.31 -24.72 -11.89
N PHE A 74 -11.14 -25.08 -10.92
CA PHE A 74 -11.66 -24.18 -9.90
C PHE A 74 -11.51 -24.82 -8.53
N ILE A 75 -11.20 -23.99 -7.53
CA ILE A 75 -11.23 -24.37 -6.12
C ILE A 75 -12.38 -23.64 -5.43
N GLY A 76 -13.29 -24.40 -4.81
CA GLY A 76 -14.36 -23.84 -4.00
C GLY A 76 -13.83 -23.50 -2.62
N ILE A 77 -14.15 -22.32 -2.08
CA ILE A 77 -13.74 -21.91 -0.74
C ILE A 77 -14.98 -21.55 0.08
N ASP A 78 -15.15 -22.19 1.24
CA ASP A 78 -16.10 -21.79 2.27
C ASP A 78 -15.38 -21.03 3.40
N LEU A 79 -15.96 -19.91 3.85
CA LEU A 79 -15.36 -19.01 4.82
C LEU A 79 -16.14 -19.05 6.14
N GLY A 80 -15.43 -19.30 7.24
CA GLY A 80 -16.01 -19.31 8.58
C GLY A 80 -15.12 -18.65 9.63
N ILE A 81 -15.60 -18.59 10.87
CA ILE A 81 -14.83 -18.00 12.00
C ILE A 81 -13.79 -19.01 12.52
N VAL A 82 -14.19 -20.28 12.68
CA VAL A 82 -13.31 -21.34 13.20
C VAL A 82 -12.32 -21.80 12.14
N ASN A 83 -12.80 -21.99 10.91
CA ASN A 83 -11.99 -22.27 9.73
C ASN A 83 -12.18 -21.11 8.76
N ILE A 84 -11.14 -20.29 8.62
CA ILE A 84 -11.18 -19.07 7.80
C ILE A 84 -11.22 -19.37 6.32
N ALA A 85 -10.78 -20.55 5.92
CA ALA A 85 -11.00 -21.11 4.60
C ALA A 85 -11.05 -22.64 4.72
N THR A 86 -12.08 -23.25 4.13
CA THR A 86 -12.11 -24.69 3.84
C THR A 86 -12.25 -24.82 2.35
N ASP A 87 -11.32 -25.54 1.73
CA ASP A 87 -11.37 -25.73 0.29
C ASP A 87 -12.12 -27.01 -0.12
N SER A 88 -12.46 -27.09 -1.40
CA SER A 88 -13.13 -28.25 -1.99
C SER A 88 -12.26 -29.51 -2.05
N ASP A 89 -10.95 -29.37 -1.82
CA ASP A 89 -9.99 -30.49 -1.76
C ASP A 89 -9.87 -31.08 -0.34
N GLY A 90 -10.55 -30.45 0.63
CA GLY A 90 -10.66 -30.90 2.01
C GLY A 90 -9.61 -30.29 2.96
N GLU A 91 -8.76 -29.38 2.48
CA GLU A 91 -7.86 -28.61 3.34
C GLU A 91 -8.65 -27.58 4.16
N ARG A 92 -8.22 -27.40 5.41
CA ARG A 92 -8.83 -26.46 6.35
C ARG A 92 -7.77 -25.54 6.90
N HIS A 93 -7.99 -24.24 6.74
CA HIS A 93 -7.18 -23.20 7.32
C HIS A 93 -7.88 -22.66 8.57
N SER A 94 -7.28 -22.90 9.73
CA SER A 94 -7.85 -22.48 11.02
C SER A 94 -7.76 -20.96 11.23
N GLY A 95 -8.83 -20.40 11.81
CA GLY A 95 -8.89 -19.00 12.26
C GLY A 95 -8.24 -18.72 13.61
N ALA A 96 -7.71 -19.72 14.31
CA ALA A 96 -7.22 -19.59 15.69
C ALA A 96 -6.19 -18.45 15.86
N THR A 97 -5.24 -18.33 14.93
CA THR A 97 -4.22 -17.26 14.96
C THR A 97 -4.83 -15.87 14.77
N VAL A 98 -5.86 -15.75 13.93
CA VAL A 98 -6.59 -14.49 13.70
C VAL A 98 -7.36 -14.12 14.96
N GLU A 99 -8.08 -15.07 15.56
CA GLU A 99 -8.84 -14.87 16.79
C GLU A 99 -7.94 -14.47 17.96
N ALA A 100 -6.78 -15.12 18.11
CA ALA A 100 -5.80 -14.76 19.14
C ALA A 100 -5.31 -13.31 18.98
N LYS A 101 -5.03 -12.87 17.74
CA LYS A 101 -4.67 -11.47 17.44
C LYS A 101 -5.82 -10.52 17.75
N ARG A 102 -7.05 -10.86 17.36
CA ARG A 102 -8.26 -10.07 17.63
C ARG A 102 -8.45 -9.82 19.13
N GLN A 103 -8.38 -10.88 19.94
CA GLN A 103 -8.48 -10.78 21.40
C GLN A 103 -7.35 -9.95 22.02
N ARG A 104 -6.11 -10.09 21.50
CA ARG A 104 -4.97 -9.28 21.96
C ARG A 104 -5.22 -7.79 21.71
N TYR A 105 -5.63 -7.42 20.49
CA TYR A 105 -5.91 -6.01 20.16
C TYR A 105 -7.11 -5.46 20.92
N GLN A 106 -8.15 -6.26 21.14
CA GLN A 106 -9.30 -5.86 21.96
C GLN A 106 -8.86 -5.50 23.39
N ARG A 107 -8.06 -6.35 24.03
CA ARG A 107 -7.50 -6.09 25.37
C ARG A 107 -6.58 -4.87 25.39
N LEU A 108 -5.72 -4.71 24.39
CA LEU A 108 -4.83 -3.55 24.29
C LEU A 108 -5.64 -2.25 24.17
N ARG A 109 -6.66 -2.23 23.31
CA ARG A 109 -7.53 -1.07 23.12
C ARG A 109 -8.23 -0.68 24.41
N GLN A 110 -8.82 -1.63 25.14
CA GLN A 110 -9.46 -1.38 26.43
C GLN A 110 -8.50 -0.74 27.43
N ARG A 111 -7.26 -1.24 27.53
CA ARG A 111 -6.24 -0.67 28.43
C ARG A 111 -5.86 0.75 28.05
N LEU A 112 -5.63 1.02 26.76
CA LEU A 112 -5.27 2.36 26.29
C LEU A 112 -6.41 3.36 26.50
N GLN A 113 -7.66 2.95 26.27
CA GLN A 113 -8.84 3.80 26.46
C GLN A 113 -9.16 4.08 27.93
N ALA A 114 -8.67 3.27 28.88
CA ALA A 114 -8.83 3.53 30.30
C ALA A 114 -7.81 4.54 30.86
N CYS A 115 -6.71 4.80 30.14
CA CYS A 115 -5.62 5.68 30.55
C CYS A 115 -5.58 7.01 29.79
N GLY A 116 -6.50 7.25 28.85
CA GLY A 116 -6.66 8.51 28.11
C GLY A 116 -7.88 9.26 28.60
#